data_AF-A0A8S9J3A2-F1
#
_entry.id   AF-A0A8S9J3A2-F1
#
_cell.length_a   1.000
_cell.length_b   1.000
_cell.length_c   1.000
_cell.angle_alpha   90.00
_cell.angle_beta   90.00
_cell.angle_gamma   90.00
#
_symmetry.space_group_name_H-M   'P 1'
#
loop_
_entity.id
_entity.type
_entity.pdbx_description
1 polymer ?
#
loop_
_entity_poly.entity_id
_entity_poly.type
_entity_poly.pdbx_seq_one_letter_code
_entity_poly.pdbx_strand_id
1 'polypeptide(L)'
;MNPPPCTPPQFISSRQTLNVVSTGLRLSQGQSQSIEQRSSSSPMIDGNFAGEINGQADELDRFLQTQGEQLRCMLADTSERHYRELLRTREESVRRRLREKEAEIERATRRHAELEARAAQIEKEARAWQVRAAAKEAEAMSLQARLQQVVAHGGGVTAAEPKLKSVDGVDEAGDAESVYVDPDRFESNGPSCRICRRRAATVLALPCRHLILCKGCDGSVRVCPLCLSLKNSSVEVFFF
;
A
#
# COMPACT_ATOMS: atom_id res chain seq x y z
N MET A 1 5.81 -32.42 -43.09
CA MET A 1 4.95 -31.26 -42.79
C MET A 1 5.61 -30.05 -43.41
N ASN A 2 5.02 -29.47 -44.45
CA ASN A 2 5.57 -28.29 -45.14
C ASN A 2 5.33 -27.03 -44.31
N PRO A 3 6.30 -26.08 -44.23
CA PRO A 3 6.05 -24.79 -43.62
C PRO A 3 5.06 -23.97 -44.46
N PRO A 4 4.23 -23.11 -43.84
CA PRO A 4 3.26 -22.31 -44.57
C PRO A 4 3.97 -21.18 -45.36
N PRO A 5 3.39 -20.72 -46.48
CA PRO A 5 3.92 -19.59 -47.23
C PRO A 5 3.80 -18.28 -46.43
N CYS A 6 4.86 -17.47 -46.43
CA CYS A 6 4.85 -16.10 -45.91
C CYS A 6 3.85 -15.25 -46.70
N THR A 7 2.72 -14.92 -46.08
CA THR A 7 1.82 -13.88 -46.56
C THR A 7 2.45 -12.50 -46.31
N PRO A 8 2.49 -11.60 -47.31
CA PRO A 8 2.93 -10.23 -47.10
C PRO A 8 1.92 -9.46 -46.24
N PRO A 9 2.36 -8.54 -45.37
CA PRO A 9 1.46 -7.75 -44.53
C PRO A 9 0.62 -6.79 -45.39
N GLN A 10 -0.69 -6.83 -45.20
CA GLN A 10 -1.62 -5.85 -45.76
C GLN A 10 -1.32 -4.48 -45.13
N PHE A 11 -0.89 -3.54 -45.97
CA PHE A 11 -0.71 -2.14 -45.59
C PHE A 11 -2.08 -1.53 -45.25
N ILE A 12 -2.29 -1.23 -43.97
CA ILE A 12 -3.37 -0.37 -43.51
C ILE A 12 -3.03 1.05 -44.01
N SER A 13 -3.87 1.55 -44.91
CA SER A 13 -3.74 2.91 -45.46
C SER A 13 -4.14 3.93 -44.40
N SER A 14 -3.17 4.38 -43.60
CA SER A 14 -3.31 5.58 -42.79
C SER A 14 -2.97 6.79 -43.65
N ARG A 15 -4.01 7.58 -43.98
CA ARG A 15 -3.87 8.93 -44.52
C ARG A 15 -3.05 9.77 -43.55
N GLN A 16 -1.79 10.06 -43.90
CA GLN A 16 -1.01 11.14 -43.30
C GLN A 16 -0.40 12.00 -44.41
N THR A 17 -0.69 13.28 -44.26
CA THR A 17 -0.28 14.46 -45.02
C THR A 17 1.12 14.39 -45.65
N LEU A 18 1.16 14.49 -46.97
CA LEU A 18 2.35 14.82 -47.75
C LEU A 18 2.80 16.25 -47.40
N ASN A 19 3.89 16.39 -46.64
CA ASN A 19 4.70 17.59 -46.66
C ASN A 19 5.65 17.50 -47.87
N VAL A 20 5.26 18.14 -48.97
CA VAL A 20 6.10 18.34 -50.14
C VAL A 20 7.17 19.38 -49.80
N VAL A 21 8.41 18.94 -49.62
CA VAL A 21 9.57 19.82 -49.60
C VAL A 21 10.05 20.01 -51.04
N SER A 22 9.82 21.21 -51.55
CA SER A 22 10.24 21.66 -52.88
C SER A 22 11.75 21.86 -52.91
N THR A 23 12.50 20.91 -53.49
CA THR A 23 13.89 21.16 -53.90
C THR A 23 13.86 21.87 -55.24
N GLY A 24 13.99 23.19 -55.20
CA GLY A 24 14.07 24.05 -56.38
C GLY A 24 15.31 23.76 -57.21
N LEU A 25 15.11 23.20 -58.40
CA LEU A 25 16.02 23.31 -59.53
C LEU A 25 15.18 23.65 -60.77
N ARG A 26 15.05 24.96 -61.04
CA ARG A 26 14.60 25.47 -62.34
C ARG A 26 15.73 25.25 -63.33
N LEU A 27 15.50 24.45 -64.37
CA LEU A 27 16.32 24.48 -65.58
C LEU A 27 15.44 24.88 -66.78
N SER A 28 15.90 25.94 -67.41
CA SER A 28 15.31 26.68 -68.52
C SER A 28 15.31 25.88 -69.82
N GLN A 29 14.19 25.95 -70.54
CA GLN A 29 14.04 25.46 -71.90
C GLN A 29 14.73 26.43 -72.87
N GLY A 30 15.90 26.04 -73.38
CA GLY A 30 16.65 26.74 -74.41
C GLY A 30 16.47 26.06 -75.76
N GLN A 31 15.87 26.79 -76.70
CA GLN A 31 15.77 26.48 -78.11
C GLN A 31 17.11 26.80 -78.80
N SER A 32 17.66 25.91 -79.62
CA SER A 32 18.66 26.24 -80.65
C SER A 32 18.71 25.15 -81.73
N GLN A 33 18.60 25.60 -82.97
CA GLN A 33 18.55 24.82 -84.20
C GLN A 33 19.96 24.54 -84.75
N SER A 34 20.07 23.46 -85.54
CA SER A 34 20.94 23.26 -86.72
C SER A 34 22.47 23.24 -86.54
N ILE A 35 23.10 22.14 -86.98
CA ILE A 35 24.22 22.10 -87.94
C ILE A 35 24.40 20.64 -88.37
N GLU A 36 24.16 20.36 -89.65
CA GLU A 36 24.60 19.13 -90.31
C GLU A 36 26.08 19.22 -90.75
N GLN A 37 26.68 18.05 -90.96
CA GLN A 37 27.87 17.73 -91.78
C GLN A 37 29.27 17.96 -91.17
N ARG A 38 29.93 16.85 -90.79
CA ARG A 38 31.03 16.26 -91.58
C ARG A 38 31.55 14.96 -90.95
N SER A 39 31.53 13.88 -91.72
CA SER A 39 32.25 12.64 -91.43
C SER A 39 33.76 12.83 -91.65
N SER A 40 34.59 12.34 -90.72
CA SER A 40 35.94 11.84 -91.03
C SER A 40 36.40 10.83 -89.97
N SER A 41 36.55 9.61 -90.47
CA SER A 41 37.21 8.38 -89.99
C SER A 41 38.19 8.43 -88.80
N SER A 42 38.00 7.48 -87.87
CA SER A 42 39.05 6.76 -87.11
C SER A 42 38.48 5.44 -86.56
N PRO A 43 39.32 4.44 -86.20
CA PRO A 43 39.20 3.07 -86.69
C PRO A 43 38.12 2.22 -86.02
N MET A 44 37.70 1.20 -86.76
CA MET A 44 36.85 0.09 -86.33
C MET A 44 37.43 -0.59 -85.08
N ILE A 45 36.78 -0.40 -83.93
CA ILE A 45 36.74 -1.41 -82.86
C ILE A 45 35.40 -2.11 -83.04
N ASP A 46 35.48 -3.25 -83.72
CA ASP A 46 34.36 -4.12 -84.03
C ASP A 46 34.00 -4.97 -82.79
N GLY A 47 32.69 -5.08 -82.55
CA GLY A 47 32.02 -6.11 -81.75
C GLY A 47 32.31 -6.18 -80.24
N ASN A 48 31.39 -5.62 -79.43
CA ASN A 48 30.93 -6.13 -78.11
C ASN A 48 30.73 -5.07 -76.99
N PHE A 49 30.94 -3.77 -77.25
CA PHE A 49 30.75 -2.70 -76.23
C PHE A 49 29.37 -2.71 -75.54
N ALA A 50 28.29 -2.98 -76.28
CA ALA A 50 26.95 -3.08 -75.68
C ALA A 50 26.82 -4.29 -74.73
N GLY A 51 27.52 -5.39 -75.03
CA GLY A 51 27.57 -6.58 -74.16
C GLY A 51 28.37 -6.33 -72.89
N GLU A 52 29.46 -5.56 -72.96
CA GLU A 52 30.26 -5.15 -71.79
C GLU A 52 29.49 -4.18 -70.89
N ILE A 53 28.77 -3.22 -71.47
CA ILE A 53 27.89 -2.30 -70.72
C ILE A 53 26.75 -3.06 -70.04
N ASN A 54 26.11 -3.99 -70.75
CA ASN A 54 25.06 -4.83 -70.17
C ASN A 54 25.61 -5.76 -69.08
N GLY A 55 26.80 -6.33 -69.28
CA GLY A 55 27.47 -7.15 -68.26
C GLY A 55 27.83 -6.37 -67.00
N GLN A 56 28.33 -5.13 -67.15
CA GLN A 56 28.56 -4.22 -66.03
C GLN A 56 27.26 -3.80 -65.33
N ALA A 57 26.18 -3.57 -66.09
CA ALA A 57 24.87 -3.25 -65.52
C ALA A 57 24.33 -4.43 -64.67
N ASP A 58 24.44 -5.65 -65.18
CA ASP A 58 24.01 -6.87 -64.46
C ASP A 58 24.87 -7.16 -63.22
N GLU A 59 26.17 -6.85 -63.28
CA GLU A 59 27.06 -6.95 -62.12
C GLU A 59 26.70 -5.93 -61.04
N LEU A 60 26.46 -4.68 -61.44
CA LEU A 60 26.01 -3.61 -60.54
C LEU A 60 24.67 -3.97 -59.91
N ASP A 61 23.71 -4.46 -60.69
CA ASP A 61 22.40 -4.87 -60.20
C ASP A 61 22.50 -6.02 -59.20
N ARG A 62 23.31 -7.05 -59.47
CA ARG A 62 23.56 -8.13 -58.49
C ARG A 62 24.19 -7.62 -57.21
N PHE A 63 25.15 -6.71 -57.33
CA PHE A 63 25.79 -6.10 -56.16
C PHE A 63 24.77 -5.30 -55.34
N LEU A 64 23.98 -4.45 -55.99
CA LEU A 64 22.92 -3.66 -55.35
C LEU A 64 21.86 -4.54 -54.69
N GLN A 65 21.46 -5.65 -55.33
CA GLN A 65 20.55 -6.64 -54.76
C GLN A 65 21.14 -7.27 -53.50
N THR A 66 22.39 -7.73 -53.57
CA THR A 66 23.09 -8.36 -52.44
C THR A 66 23.24 -7.42 -51.26
N GLN A 67 23.67 -6.18 -51.51
CA GLN A 67 23.78 -5.14 -50.47
C GLN A 67 22.41 -4.77 -49.90
N GLY A 68 21.40 -4.65 -50.75
CA GLY A 68 20.03 -4.40 -50.34
C GLY A 68 19.46 -5.51 -49.45
N GLU A 69 19.75 -6.77 -49.76
CA GLU A 69 19.36 -7.93 -48.96
C GLU A 69 20.07 -7.95 -47.60
N GLN A 70 21.39 -7.75 -47.57
CA GLN A 70 22.14 -7.67 -46.32
C GLN A 70 21.59 -6.56 -45.40
N LEU A 71 21.33 -5.37 -45.96
CA LEU A 71 20.75 -4.27 -45.20
C LEU A 71 19.35 -4.62 -44.67
N ARG A 72 18.49 -5.26 -45.48
CA ARG A 72 17.16 -5.70 -45.04
C ARG A 72 17.24 -6.71 -43.90
N CYS A 73 18.11 -7.72 -44.01
CA CYS A 73 18.31 -8.72 -42.97
C CYS A 73 18.82 -8.08 -41.68
N MET A 74 19.85 -7.23 -41.75
CA MET A 74 20.39 -6.53 -40.58
C MET A 74 19.35 -5.65 -39.88
N LEU A 75 18.53 -4.92 -40.65
CA LEU A 75 17.46 -4.10 -40.10
C LEU A 75 16.41 -4.97 -39.40
N ALA A 76 15.97 -6.06 -40.04
CA ALA A 76 15.00 -6.99 -39.46
C ALA A 76 15.53 -7.59 -38.13
N ASP A 77 16.77 -8.09 -38.12
CA ASP A 77 17.40 -8.67 -36.93
C ASP A 77 17.56 -7.66 -35.79
N THR A 78 17.86 -6.41 -36.14
CA THR A 78 18.04 -5.33 -35.15
C THR A 78 16.69 -4.93 -34.56
N SER A 79 15.67 -4.75 -35.41
CA SER A 79 14.30 -4.48 -34.97
C SER A 79 13.74 -5.61 -34.10
N GLU A 80 13.95 -6.87 -34.48
CA GLU A 80 13.50 -8.03 -33.71
C GLU A 80 14.17 -8.08 -32.33
N ARG A 81 15.49 -7.88 -32.27
CA ARG A 81 16.23 -7.84 -30.99
C ARG A 81 15.73 -6.72 -30.10
N HIS A 82 15.50 -5.52 -30.64
CA HIS A 82 14.97 -4.40 -29.86
C HIS A 82 13.57 -4.69 -29.32
N TYR A 83 12.67 -5.25 -30.14
CA TYR A 83 11.33 -5.61 -29.70
C TYR A 83 11.35 -6.67 -28.59
N ARG A 84 12.18 -7.70 -28.76
CA ARG A 84 12.34 -8.77 -27.76
C ARG A 84 12.86 -8.24 -26.42
N GLU A 85 13.80 -7.30 -26.44
CA GLU A 85 14.32 -6.71 -25.20
C GLU A 85 13.28 -5.81 -24.50
N LEU A 86 12.53 -5.01 -25.26
CA LEU A 86 11.42 -4.22 -24.71
C LEU A 86 10.33 -5.09 -24.08
N LEU A 87 10.01 -6.24 -24.70
CA LEU A 87 9.08 -7.20 -24.10
C LEU A 87 9.66 -7.82 -22.83
N ARG A 88 10.91 -8.28 -22.85
CA ARG A 88 11.58 -8.88 -21.67
C ARG A 88 11.57 -7.94 -20.47
N THR A 89 11.93 -6.68 -20.67
CA THR A 89 11.95 -5.67 -19.59
C THR A 89 10.56 -5.44 -19.00
N ARG A 90 9.53 -5.36 -19.85
CA ARG A 90 8.13 -5.25 -19.41
C ARG A 90 7.68 -6.50 -18.65
N GLU A 91 7.96 -7.69 -19.18
CA GLU A 91 7.64 -8.96 -18.54
C GLU A 91 8.33 -9.11 -17.18
N GLU A 92 9.59 -8.71 -17.06
CA GLU A 92 10.31 -8.72 -15.78
C GLU A 92 9.67 -7.81 -14.74
N SER A 93 9.27 -6.60 -15.15
CA SER A 93 8.57 -5.67 -14.27
C SER A 93 7.23 -6.24 -13.79
N VAL A 94 6.44 -6.82 -14.70
CA VAL A 94 5.17 -7.47 -14.36
C VAL A 94 5.39 -8.67 -13.44
N ARG A 95 6.39 -9.51 -13.72
CA ARG A 95 6.73 -10.68 -12.91
C ARG A 95 7.16 -10.31 -11.50
N ARG A 96 7.98 -9.26 -11.36
CA ARG A 96 8.40 -8.74 -10.05
C ARG A 96 7.19 -8.25 -9.24
N ARG A 97 6.33 -7.45 -9.86
CA ARG A 97 5.13 -6.91 -9.21
C ARG A 97 4.13 -8.00 -8.82
N LEU A 98 4.03 -9.07 -9.62
CA LEU A 98 3.22 -10.23 -9.28
C LEU A 98 3.77 -10.93 -8.02
N ARG A 99 5.08 -11.20 -7.96
CA ARG A 99 5.73 -11.80 -6.78
C ARG A 99 5.57 -10.96 -5.52
N GLU A 100 5.68 -9.64 -5.64
CA GLU A 100 5.43 -8.72 -4.53
C GLU A 100 3.99 -8.83 -4.00
N LYS A 101 3.02 -8.94 -4.92
CA LYS A 101 1.60 -9.12 -4.57
C LYS A 101 1.31 -10.49 -3.98
N GLU A 102 1.91 -11.55 -4.52
CA GLU A 102 1.82 -12.90 -3.94
C GLU A 102 2.37 -12.91 -2.51
N ALA A 103 3.54 -12.30 -2.27
CA ALA A 103 4.11 -12.18 -0.93
C ALA A 103 3.27 -11.30 0.02
N GLU A 104 2.54 -10.30 -0.50
CA GLU A 104 1.58 -9.51 0.27
C GLU A 104 0.37 -10.35 0.70
N ILE A 105 -0.20 -11.14 -0.23
CA ILE A 105 -1.30 -12.06 0.04
C ILE A 105 -0.86 -13.12 1.06
N GLU A 106 0.32 -13.68 0.91
CA GLU A 106 0.85 -14.69 1.84
C GLU A 106 1.05 -14.11 3.26
N ARG A 107 1.51 -12.86 3.37
CA ARG A 107 1.60 -12.16 4.67
C ARG A 107 0.22 -11.88 5.26
N ALA A 108 -0.75 -11.46 4.43
CA ALA A 108 -2.10 -11.18 4.88
C ALA A 108 -2.82 -12.45 5.36
N THR A 109 -2.67 -13.56 4.63
CA THR A 109 -3.25 -14.86 4.99
C THR A 109 -2.67 -15.41 6.29
N ARG A 110 -1.35 -15.31 6.51
CA ARG A 110 -0.74 -15.66 7.80
C ARG A 110 -1.32 -14.86 8.96
N ARG A 111 -1.38 -13.53 8.80
CA ARG A 111 -1.97 -12.65 9.84
C ARG A 111 -3.44 -12.95 10.09
N HIS A 112 -4.20 -13.24 9.04
CA HIS A 112 -5.59 -13.65 9.17
C HIS A 112 -5.73 -14.91 10.03
N ALA A 113 -4.95 -15.96 9.72
CA ALA A 113 -4.95 -17.20 10.48
C ALA A 113 -4.54 -17.00 11.95
N GLU A 114 -3.53 -16.15 12.21
CA GLU A 114 -3.11 -15.79 13.57
C GLU A 114 -4.24 -15.07 14.34
N LEU A 115 -4.95 -14.16 13.70
CA LEU A 115 -6.05 -13.42 14.30
C LEU A 115 -7.27 -14.32 14.56
N GLU A 116 -7.61 -15.22 13.63
CA GLU A 116 -8.67 -16.20 13.81
C GLU A 116 -8.36 -17.15 14.98
N ALA A 117 -7.12 -17.62 15.10
CA ALA A 117 -6.69 -18.46 16.21
C ALA A 117 -6.84 -17.73 17.56
N ARG A 118 -6.46 -16.44 17.61
CA ARG A 118 -6.62 -15.60 18.82
C ARG A 118 -8.10 -15.36 19.16
N ALA A 119 -8.93 -15.08 18.15
CA ALA A 119 -10.36 -14.92 18.35
C ALA A 119 -10.99 -16.20 18.91
N ALA A 120 -10.69 -17.35 18.31
CA ALA A 120 -11.16 -18.65 18.78
C ALA A 120 -10.70 -18.97 20.21
N GLN A 121 -9.48 -18.56 20.58
CA GLN A 121 -8.96 -18.72 21.94
C GLN A 121 -9.73 -17.85 22.95
N ILE A 122 -9.89 -16.56 22.66
CA ILE A 122 -10.62 -15.62 23.53
C ILE A 122 -12.07 -16.06 23.67
N GLU A 123 -12.71 -16.56 22.61
CA GLU A 123 -14.07 -17.11 22.70
C GLU A 123 -14.18 -18.32 23.64
N LYS A 124 -13.19 -19.24 23.60
CA LYS A 124 -13.15 -20.38 24.52
C LYS A 124 -12.98 -19.90 25.96
N GLU A 125 -12.09 -18.94 26.20
CA GLU A 125 -11.87 -18.34 27.52
C GLU A 125 -13.13 -17.62 28.02
N ALA A 126 -13.78 -16.83 27.17
CA ALA A 126 -15.02 -16.13 27.51
C ALA A 126 -16.12 -17.11 27.91
N ARG A 127 -16.32 -18.21 27.16
CA ARG A 127 -17.27 -19.26 27.51
C ARG A 127 -16.92 -19.93 28.85
N ALA A 128 -15.64 -20.22 29.08
CA ALA A 128 -15.20 -20.81 30.35
C ALA A 128 -15.48 -19.86 31.54
N TRP A 129 -15.25 -18.56 31.36
CA TRP A 129 -15.56 -17.54 32.37
C TRP A 129 -17.06 -17.39 32.60
N GLN A 130 -17.89 -17.42 31.55
CA GLN A 130 -19.35 -17.41 31.66
C GLN A 130 -19.86 -18.59 32.48
N VAL A 131 -19.36 -19.81 32.22
CA VAL A 131 -19.75 -21.00 32.99
C VAL A 131 -19.35 -20.86 34.46
N ARG A 132 -18.14 -20.35 34.75
CA ARG A 132 -17.68 -20.12 36.12
C ARG A 132 -18.54 -19.07 36.84
N ALA A 133 -18.87 -17.97 36.16
CA ALA A 133 -19.74 -16.94 36.70
C ALA A 133 -21.13 -17.51 37.03
N ALA A 134 -21.75 -18.23 36.10
CA ALA A 134 -23.06 -18.86 36.31
C ALA A 134 -23.05 -19.87 37.48
N ALA A 135 -21.99 -20.65 37.64
CA ALA A 135 -21.85 -21.56 38.78
C ALA A 135 -21.77 -20.79 40.11
N LYS A 136 -21.03 -19.67 40.15
CA LYS A 136 -20.93 -18.81 41.33
C LYS A 136 -22.24 -18.09 41.64
N GLU A 137 -22.96 -17.65 40.63
CA GLU A 137 -24.31 -17.09 40.78
C GLU A 137 -25.28 -18.13 41.35
N ALA A 138 -25.24 -19.38 40.86
CA ALA A 138 -26.06 -20.47 41.40
C ALA A 138 -25.73 -20.81 42.86
N GLU A 139 -24.44 -20.85 43.22
CA GLU A 139 -23.99 -21.01 44.61
C GLU A 139 -24.52 -19.87 45.49
N ALA A 140 -24.38 -18.61 45.06
CA ALA A 140 -24.86 -17.44 45.79
C ALA A 140 -26.39 -17.46 45.98
N MET A 141 -27.16 -17.77 44.92
CA MET A 141 -28.61 -17.90 45.01
C MET A 141 -29.04 -19.02 45.97
N SER A 142 -28.35 -20.16 45.97
CA SER A 142 -28.62 -21.26 46.91
C SER A 142 -28.36 -20.84 48.36
N LEU A 143 -27.24 -20.16 48.61
CA LEU A 143 -26.91 -19.62 49.93
C LEU A 143 -27.95 -18.58 50.39
N GLN A 144 -28.36 -17.68 49.50
CA GLN A 144 -29.40 -16.68 49.77
C GLN A 144 -30.73 -17.35 50.14
N ALA A 145 -31.16 -18.37 49.39
CA ALA A 145 -32.39 -19.11 49.68
C ALA A 145 -32.33 -19.81 51.05
N ARG A 146 -31.18 -20.42 51.40
CA ARG A 146 -30.97 -21.03 52.73
C ARG A 146 -31.05 -19.99 53.86
N LEU A 147 -30.46 -18.81 53.69
CA LEU A 147 -30.54 -17.72 54.67
C LEU A 147 -31.98 -17.24 54.85
N GLN A 148 -32.72 -17.05 53.76
CA GLN A 148 -34.14 -16.69 53.82
C GLN A 148 -34.97 -17.76 54.55
N GLN A 149 -34.67 -19.05 54.35
CA GLN A 149 -35.33 -20.13 55.07
C GLN A 149 -35.05 -20.07 56.58
N VAL A 150 -33.78 -19.88 57.00
CA VAL A 150 -33.42 -19.75 58.42
C VAL A 150 -34.09 -18.54 59.06
N VAL A 151 -34.17 -17.40 58.36
CA VAL A 151 -34.88 -16.20 58.85
C VAL A 151 -36.38 -16.48 59.00
N ALA A 152 -37.01 -17.17 58.03
CA ALA A 152 -38.42 -17.51 58.08
C ALA A 152 -38.77 -18.56 59.16
N HIS A 153 -37.87 -19.49 59.48
CA HIS A 153 -38.09 -20.53 60.50
C HIS A 153 -37.55 -20.15 61.89
N GLY A 154 -36.65 -19.17 61.99
CA GLY A 154 -36.02 -18.67 63.23
C GLY A 154 -36.75 -17.50 63.89
N GLY A 155 -37.94 -17.14 63.41
CA GLY A 155 -38.80 -16.12 64.03
C GLY A 155 -39.44 -16.60 65.33
N GLY A 156 -38.66 -16.72 66.41
CA GLY A 156 -39.18 -17.16 67.69
C GLY A 156 -38.16 -17.37 68.81
N VAL A 157 -37.23 -16.43 69.03
CA VAL A 157 -36.64 -16.25 70.37
C VAL A 157 -36.84 -14.81 70.78
N THR A 158 -37.81 -14.64 71.67
CA THR A 158 -38.14 -13.40 72.36
C THR A 158 -36.90 -12.76 72.99
N ALA A 159 -36.85 -11.44 72.87
CA ALA A 159 -35.95 -10.58 73.61
C ALA A 159 -35.89 -10.97 75.10
N ALA A 160 -34.75 -11.49 75.52
CA ALA A 160 -34.34 -11.52 76.91
C ALA A 160 -32.84 -11.27 76.93
N GLU A 161 -32.45 -10.06 77.32
CA GLU A 161 -31.08 -9.79 77.76
C GLU A 161 -30.74 -10.74 78.91
N PRO A 162 -29.54 -11.33 78.91
CA PRO A 162 -28.58 -10.86 79.90
C PRO A 162 -27.12 -10.85 79.42
N LYS A 163 -26.45 -9.72 79.71
CA LYS A 163 -25.19 -9.65 80.45
C LYS A 163 -23.95 -10.33 79.82
N LEU A 164 -23.12 -9.48 79.24
CA LEU A 164 -21.64 -9.51 79.20
C LEU A 164 -20.98 -10.70 79.93
N LYS A 165 -20.31 -11.57 79.17
CA LYS A 165 -19.02 -12.15 79.54
C LYS A 165 -18.11 -12.29 78.32
N SER A 166 -16.96 -11.64 78.45
CA SER A 166 -15.75 -11.70 77.65
C SER A 166 -15.17 -13.12 77.56
N VAL A 167 -14.60 -13.45 76.39
CA VAL A 167 -13.35 -14.20 76.09
C VAL A 167 -13.43 -14.51 74.58
N ASP A 168 -12.81 -13.68 73.73
CA ASP A 168 -11.45 -13.81 73.18
C ASP A 168 -11.36 -14.78 72.00
N GLY A 169 -10.84 -14.30 70.86
CA GLY A 169 -10.14 -15.14 69.90
C GLY A 169 -10.64 -15.19 68.45
N VAL A 170 -10.03 -14.32 67.63
CA VAL A 170 -9.46 -14.62 66.29
C VAL A 170 -10.39 -14.71 65.07
N ASP A 171 -10.23 -13.67 64.25
CA ASP A 171 -10.16 -13.60 62.79
C ASP A 171 -11.40 -13.57 61.87
N GLU A 172 -11.20 -12.71 60.87
CA GLU A 172 -11.80 -12.65 59.54
C GLU A 172 -13.12 -11.88 59.31
N ALA A 173 -12.91 -10.74 58.65
CA ALA A 173 -13.73 -10.16 57.59
C ALA A 173 -15.10 -9.54 57.96
N GLY A 174 -15.06 -8.25 58.32
CA GLY A 174 -16.11 -7.29 57.98
C GLY A 174 -15.45 -6.17 57.16
N ASP A 175 -15.53 -6.21 55.84
CA ASP A 175 -16.58 -5.53 55.08
C ASP A 175 -16.85 -4.09 55.57
N ALA A 176 -16.03 -3.18 55.06
CA ALA A 176 -16.46 -1.85 54.64
C ALA A 176 -15.27 -1.23 53.91
N GLU A 177 -15.20 -1.42 52.60
CA GLU A 177 -14.38 -0.59 51.73
C GLU A 177 -14.95 0.84 51.78
N SER A 178 -14.61 1.58 52.84
CA SER A 178 -14.81 3.02 52.87
C SER A 178 -13.79 3.62 51.92
N VAL A 179 -14.18 3.74 50.65
CA VAL A 179 -13.59 4.74 49.78
C VAL A 179 -13.92 6.07 50.42
N TYR A 180 -12.96 6.64 51.15
CA TYR A 180 -12.99 8.04 51.51
C TYR A 180 -13.07 8.84 50.20
N VAL A 181 -14.30 9.21 49.81
CA VAL A 181 -14.52 10.19 48.76
C VAL A 181 -14.23 11.52 49.42
N ASP A 182 -13.04 12.04 49.13
CA ASP A 182 -12.61 13.37 49.55
C ASP A 182 -13.71 14.38 49.19
N PRO A 183 -14.36 15.05 50.16
CA PRO A 183 -15.43 16.01 49.90
C PRO A 183 -14.93 17.26 49.15
N ASP A 184 -13.61 17.43 49.00
CA ASP A 184 -13.00 18.48 48.17
C ASP A 184 -12.74 18.02 46.72
N ARG A 185 -13.10 16.78 46.37
CA ARG A 185 -13.14 16.32 44.98
C ARG A 185 -14.38 16.88 44.31
N PHE A 186 -14.34 18.18 44.06
CA PHE A 186 -15.11 18.80 42.99
C PHE A 186 -14.94 17.89 41.77
N GLU A 187 -16.02 17.25 41.33
CA GLU A 187 -16.04 16.44 40.11
C GLU A 187 -15.57 17.33 38.97
N SER A 188 -14.26 17.29 38.74
CA SER A 188 -13.66 17.95 37.60
C SER A 188 -14.03 17.02 36.46
N ASN A 189 -15.11 17.32 35.73
CA ASN A 189 -15.64 16.53 34.61
C ASN A 189 -14.68 16.44 33.40
N GLY A 190 -13.37 16.43 33.63
CA GLY A 190 -12.33 16.46 32.62
C GLY A 190 -11.11 15.61 32.99
N PRO A 191 -10.22 15.36 32.00
CA PRO A 191 -9.01 14.57 32.21
C PRO A 191 -8.14 15.19 33.31
N SER A 192 -7.47 14.38 34.13
CA SER A 192 -6.52 14.87 35.13
C SER A 192 -5.14 15.15 34.54
N CYS A 193 -4.40 16.09 35.13
CA CYS A 193 -3.03 16.41 34.73
C CYS A 193 -2.15 15.16 34.82
N ARG A 194 -1.45 14.83 33.73
CA ARG A 194 -0.62 13.63 33.64
C ARG A 194 0.67 13.68 34.46
N ILE A 195 1.06 14.86 34.93
CA ILE A 195 2.27 15.05 35.75
C ILE A 195 1.95 14.96 37.23
N CYS A 196 1.12 15.88 37.74
CA CYS A 196 0.85 15.95 39.19
C CYS A 196 -0.34 15.09 39.62
N ARG A 197 -1.23 14.68 38.71
CA ARG A 197 -2.47 13.91 38.96
C ARG A 197 -3.44 14.52 39.98
N ARG A 198 -3.17 15.73 40.48
CA ARG A 198 -3.95 16.42 41.52
C ARG A 198 -4.94 17.44 40.98
N ARG A 199 -4.69 18.01 39.80
CA ARG A 199 -5.54 19.06 39.18
C ARG A 199 -6.05 18.58 37.84
N ALA A 200 -7.19 19.13 37.40
CA ALA A 200 -7.68 18.92 36.03
C ALA A 200 -6.65 19.38 34.99
N ALA A 201 -6.59 18.66 33.88
CA ALA A 201 -5.82 19.06 32.71
C ALA A 201 -6.60 20.17 31.99
N THR A 202 -6.04 21.37 32.03
CA THR A 202 -6.59 22.57 31.40
C THR A 202 -5.71 23.05 30.25
N VAL A 203 -4.57 22.40 29.98
CA VAL A 203 -3.59 22.86 29.00
C VAL A 203 -3.38 21.84 27.87
N LEU A 204 -3.56 22.34 26.65
CA LEU A 204 -3.37 21.64 25.38
C LEU A 204 -1.92 21.80 24.90
N ALA A 205 -1.23 20.70 24.59
CA ALA A 205 0.13 20.72 24.05
C ALA A 205 0.13 20.82 22.51
N LEU A 206 0.78 21.83 21.93
CA LEU A 206 0.92 21.99 20.49
C LEU A 206 2.29 21.48 19.99
N PRO A 207 2.34 20.81 18.81
CA PRO A 207 1.29 20.73 17.79
C PRO A 207 0.29 19.57 17.97
N CYS A 208 0.51 18.65 18.91
CA CYS A 208 -0.25 17.40 18.99
C CYS A 208 -1.70 17.52 19.51
N ARG A 209 -2.10 18.71 20.00
CA ARG A 209 -3.44 19.04 20.50
C ARG A 209 -3.96 18.10 21.60
N HIS A 210 -3.07 17.51 22.40
CA HIS A 210 -3.46 16.69 23.54
C HIS A 210 -3.72 17.56 24.77
N LEU A 211 -4.85 17.36 25.43
CA LEU A 211 -5.19 18.00 26.71
C LEU A 211 -4.67 17.14 27.86
N ILE A 212 -3.53 17.53 28.44
CA ILE A 212 -2.72 16.62 29.27
C ILE A 212 -2.11 17.23 30.52
N LEU A 213 -2.00 18.55 30.59
CA LEU A 213 -1.31 19.25 31.68
C LEU A 213 -2.27 20.20 32.39
N CYS A 214 -2.05 20.45 33.67
CA CYS A 214 -2.63 21.62 34.34
C CYS A 214 -1.71 22.82 34.14
N LYS A 215 -2.23 24.04 34.34
CA LYS A 215 -1.47 25.30 34.25
C LYS A 215 -0.15 25.28 35.02
N GLY A 216 -0.14 24.70 36.23
CA GLY A 216 1.06 24.62 37.07
C GLY A 216 2.15 23.68 36.55
N CYS A 217 1.78 22.66 35.77
CA CYS A 217 2.74 21.70 35.22
C CYS A 217 3.21 22.07 33.81
N ASP A 218 2.57 23.05 33.16
CA ASP A 218 2.85 23.40 31.76
C ASP A 218 4.32 23.76 31.51
N GLY A 219 4.92 24.61 32.36
CA GLY A 219 6.33 25.03 32.21
C GLY A 219 7.36 23.92 32.41
N SER A 220 6.99 22.81 33.06
CA SER A 220 7.92 21.70 33.39
C SER A 220 8.03 20.63 32.30
N VAL A 221 7.18 20.69 31.27
CA VAL A 221 7.05 19.62 30.27
C VAL A 221 7.31 20.17 28.86
N ARG A 222 8.35 19.64 28.21
CA ARG A 222 8.72 19.98 26.82
C ARG A 222 8.30 18.94 25.78
N VAL A 223 7.76 17.80 26.23
CA VAL A 223 7.33 16.69 25.36
C VAL A 223 5.96 16.20 25.85
N CYS A 224 5.02 16.01 24.93
CA CYS A 224 3.69 15.48 25.23
C CYS A 224 3.80 14.04 25.76
N PRO A 225 3.35 13.71 26.98
CA PRO A 225 3.44 12.36 27.51
C PRO A 225 2.52 11.34 26.83
N LEU A 226 1.55 11.79 26.00
CA LEU A 226 0.66 10.87 25.27
C LEU A 226 1.25 10.38 23.95
N CYS A 227 1.86 11.28 23.18
CA CYS A 227 2.32 10.97 21.82
C CYS A 227 3.79 11.29 21.58
N LEU A 228 4.52 11.67 22.63
CA LEU A 228 5.95 11.98 22.63
C LEU A 228 6.36 13.09 21.65
N SER A 229 5.40 13.90 21.18
CA SER A 229 5.67 15.04 20.33
C SER A 229 6.28 16.19 21.14
N LEU A 230 7.28 16.87 20.58
CA LEU A 230 7.86 18.08 21.15
C LEU A 230 6.79 19.16 21.30
N LYS A 231 6.68 19.71 22.51
CA LYS A 231 5.74 20.78 22.83
C LYS A 231 6.40 22.13 22.53
N ASN A 232 5.94 22.78 21.47
CA ASN A 232 6.47 24.08 21.04
C ASN A 232 5.71 25.25 21.69
N SER A 233 4.43 25.04 21.99
CA SER A 233 3.57 26.00 22.66
C SER A 233 2.40 25.28 23.35
N SER A 234 1.66 26.01 24.17
CA SER A 234 0.53 25.50 24.94
C SER A 234 -0.63 26.48 24.90
N VAL A 235 -1.85 25.96 25.04
CA VAL A 235 -3.08 26.76 25.11
C VAL A 235 -3.89 26.30 26.33
N GLU A 236 -4.28 27.23 27.19
CA GLU A 236 -5.18 26.97 28.31
C GLU A 236 -6.64 26.99 27.83
N VAL A 237 -7.40 25.97 28.21
CA VAL A 237 -8.81 25.76 27.91
C VAL A 237 -9.59 25.91 29.20
N PHE A 238 -10.63 26.73 29.18
CA PHE A 238 -11.55 26.94 30.29
C PHE A 238 -12.84 26.17 30.02
N PHE A 239 -13.22 25.29 30.95
CA PHE A 239 -14.52 24.63 30.96
C PHE A 239 -15.49 25.48 31.79
N PHE A 240 -16.63 25.86 31.21
CA PHE A 240 -17.70 26.63 31.87
C PHE A 240 -18.75 25.69 32.46
#